data_AF-A0A2G1UHE2-F1
#
_entry.id   AF-A0A2G1UHE2-F1
#
_cell.length_a   1.000
_cell.length_b   1.000
_cell.length_c   1.000
_cell.angle_alpha   90.00
_cell.angle_beta   90.00
_cell.angle_gamma   90.00
#
_symmetry.space_group_name_H-M   'P 1'
#
loop_
_entity.id
_entity.type
_entity.pdbx_description
1 polymer ?
#
loop_
_entity_poly.entity_id
_entity_poly.type
_entity_poly.pdbx_seq_one_letter_code
_entity_poly.pdbx_strand_id
1 'polypeptide(L)'
;MADEVQWLTPSVVVPAVSVLVASVIVPLLLHWLRGRREQAARVFEVRREVYSQYFKKYEEAAVAVGNDYEEFSQVTLKQEFYKLLQAGNSPEAVVAFQSAVGEFPHKIQDAHRRATEETTVVKILGSTELLKLTQEFEELNHEILKMSSKWLAELQETLSNPDMEGPVAKEMQRKGRDAAELKEKIIAQMRAELGVGK
;
A
#
# COMPACT_ATOMS: atom_id res chain seq x y z
N MET A 1 -59.00 54.36 -2.28
CA MET A 1 -57.69 54.03 -1.70
C MET A 1 -57.85 52.93 -0.65
N ALA A 2 -58.32 51.74 -1.04
CA ALA A 2 -58.54 50.62 -0.11
C ALA A 2 -58.03 49.26 -0.65
N ASP A 3 -57.69 49.16 -1.94
CA ASP A 3 -57.16 47.93 -2.54
C ASP A 3 -55.64 47.78 -2.39
N GLU A 4 -54.91 48.86 -2.13
CA GLU A 4 -53.44 48.83 -2.09
C GLU A 4 -52.84 48.24 -0.80
N VAL A 5 -53.65 47.85 0.20
CA VAL A 5 -53.13 47.37 1.51
C VAL A 5 -53.48 45.91 1.79
N GLN A 6 -54.39 45.29 1.04
CA GLN A 6 -54.75 43.88 1.25
C GLN A 6 -53.62 42.90 0.89
N TRP A 7 -52.78 43.20 -0.11
CA TRP A 7 -51.69 42.32 -0.53
C TRP A 7 -50.50 42.28 0.46
N LEU A 8 -50.43 43.22 1.40
CA LEU A 8 -49.43 43.25 2.47
C LEU A 8 -49.88 42.55 3.76
N THR A 9 -51.09 41.97 3.80
CA THR A 9 -51.53 41.21 4.97
C THR A 9 -50.71 39.91 5.13
N PRO A 10 -50.28 39.55 6.35
CA PRO A 10 -49.49 38.35 6.61
C PRO A 10 -50.12 37.06 6.06
N SER A 11 -51.46 36.98 6.04
CA SER A 11 -52.23 35.86 5.50
C SER A 11 -52.05 35.65 3.98
N VAL A 12 -51.61 36.66 3.24
CA VAL A 12 -51.38 36.60 1.78
C VAL A 12 -49.88 36.54 1.48
N VAL A 13 -49.07 37.33 2.20
CA VAL A 13 -47.62 37.40 2.00
C VAL A 13 -46.91 36.10 2.39
N VAL A 14 -47.28 35.49 3.53
CA VAL A 14 -46.61 34.28 4.02
C VAL A 14 -46.81 33.08 3.09
N PRO A 15 -48.03 32.77 2.59
CA PRO A 15 -48.20 31.72 1.59
C PRO A 15 -47.49 32.02 0.27
N ALA A 16 -47.54 33.26 -0.22
CA ALA A 16 -46.89 33.65 -1.48
C ALA A 16 -45.35 33.50 -1.40
N VAL A 17 -44.74 33.95 -0.29
CA VAL A 17 -43.32 33.75 -0.02
C VAL A 17 -42.99 32.26 0.13
N SER A 18 -43.85 31.49 0.82
CA SER A 18 -43.66 30.05 1.00
C SER A 18 -43.69 29.29 -0.34
N VAL A 19 -44.57 29.66 -1.27
CA VAL A 19 -44.62 29.11 -2.62
C VAL A 19 -43.36 29.50 -3.41
N LEU A 20 -42.88 30.74 -3.28
CA LEU A 20 -41.62 31.18 -3.91
C LEU A 20 -40.41 30.41 -3.38
N VAL A 21 -40.31 30.24 -2.06
CA VAL A 21 -39.24 29.47 -1.41
C VAL A 21 -39.31 28.00 -1.84
N ALA A 22 -40.50 27.39 -1.85
CA ALA A 22 -40.69 26.00 -2.24
C ALA A 22 -40.47 25.75 -3.75
N SER A 23 -40.74 26.72 -4.62
CA SER A 23 -40.60 26.58 -6.07
C SER A 23 -39.21 26.97 -6.61
N VAL A 24 -38.48 27.84 -5.91
CA VAL A 24 -37.18 28.34 -6.39
C VAL A 24 -36.05 27.89 -5.49
N ILE A 25 -36.12 28.18 -4.18
CA ILE A 25 -35.02 27.92 -3.26
C ILE A 25 -34.85 26.42 -3.02
N VAL A 26 -35.94 25.69 -2.73
CA VAL A 26 -35.88 24.25 -2.44
C VAL A 26 -35.30 23.46 -3.63
N PRO A 27 -35.73 23.64 -4.90
CA PRO A 27 -35.16 22.91 -6.03
C PRO A 27 -33.69 23.23 -6.28
N LEU A 28 -33.25 24.49 -6.13
CA LEU A 28 -31.85 24.88 -6.24
C LEU A 28 -30.99 24.19 -5.17
N LEU A 29 -31.47 24.17 -3.93
CA LEU A 29 -30.80 23.54 -2.80
C LEU A 29 -30.70 22.02 -3.01
N LEU A 30 -31.79 21.38 -3.45
CA LEU A 30 -31.80 19.96 -3.80
C LEU A 30 -30.88 19.62 -4.97
N HIS A 31 -30.81 20.47 -5.99
CA HIS A 31 -29.91 20.28 -7.14
C HIS A 31 -28.44 20.36 -6.70
N TRP A 32 -28.10 21.36 -5.88
CA TRP A 32 -26.75 21.49 -5.32
C TRP A 32 -26.37 20.32 -4.41
N LEU A 33 -27.26 19.91 -3.50
CA LEU A 33 -27.05 18.74 -2.64
C LEU A 33 -26.90 17.45 -3.46
N ARG A 34 -27.69 17.30 -4.53
CA ARG A 34 -27.58 16.16 -5.45
C ARG A 34 -26.24 16.14 -6.17
N GLY A 35 -25.80 17.26 -6.72
CA GLY A 35 -24.49 17.36 -7.36
C GLY A 35 -23.34 17.00 -6.41
N ARG A 36 -23.41 17.48 -5.16
CA ARG A 36 -22.41 17.13 -4.12
C ARG A 36 -22.42 15.65 -3.77
N ARG A 37 -23.60 15.02 -3.68
CA ARG A 37 -23.75 13.57 -3.45
C ARG A 37 -23.20 12.75 -4.61
N GLU A 38 -23.49 13.14 -5.85
CA GLU A 38 -23.02 12.45 -7.04
C GLU A 38 -21.48 12.53 -7.17
N GLN A 39 -20.89 13.68 -6.87
CA GLN A 39 -19.43 13.82 -6.81
C GLN A 39 -18.81 12.92 -5.73
N ALA A 40 -19.37 12.92 -4.51
CA ALA A 40 -18.91 12.07 -3.43
C ALA A 40 -19.01 10.57 -3.78
N ALA A 41 -20.10 10.15 -4.43
CA ALA A 41 -20.28 8.78 -4.89
C ALA A 41 -19.25 8.37 -5.94
N ARG A 42 -18.96 9.24 -6.92
CA ARG A 42 -17.92 8.97 -7.94
C ARG A 42 -16.53 8.84 -7.31
N VAL A 43 -16.16 9.74 -6.40
CA VAL A 43 -14.87 9.66 -5.69
C VAL A 43 -14.77 8.37 -4.89
N PHE A 44 -15.87 7.97 -4.24
CA PHE A 44 -15.93 6.71 -3.50
C PHE A 44 -15.75 5.49 -4.42
N GLU A 45 -16.43 5.44 -5.56
CA GLU A 45 -16.28 4.34 -6.53
C GLU A 45 -14.85 4.24 -7.05
N VAL A 46 -14.24 5.36 -7.43
CA VAL A 46 -12.85 5.40 -7.90
C VAL A 46 -11.90 4.94 -6.81
N ARG A 47 -12.06 5.40 -5.56
CA ARG A 47 -11.25 4.94 -4.42
C ARG A 47 -11.39 3.45 -4.20
N ARG A 48 -12.61 2.91 -4.22
CA ARG A 48 -12.88 1.49 -4.05
C ARG A 48 -12.17 0.65 -5.12
N GLU A 49 -12.27 1.05 -6.37
CA GLU A 49 -11.61 0.35 -7.48
C GLU A 49 -10.09 0.38 -7.33
N VAL A 50 -9.51 1.56 -7.10
CA VAL A 50 -8.07 1.74 -6.93
C VAL A 50 -7.55 0.94 -5.74
N TYR A 51 -8.21 1.00 -4.58
CA TYR A 51 -7.79 0.25 -3.40
C TYR A 51 -7.86 -1.26 -3.62
N SER A 52 -8.90 -1.75 -4.29
CA SER A 52 -9.03 -3.18 -4.59
C SER A 52 -7.94 -3.67 -5.54
N GLN A 53 -7.62 -2.89 -6.57
CA GLN A 53 -6.55 -3.23 -7.53
C GLN A 53 -5.17 -3.17 -6.86
N TYR A 54 -4.92 -2.14 -6.06
CA TYR A 54 -3.71 -1.98 -5.27
C TYR A 54 -3.50 -3.20 -4.37
N PHE A 55 -4.51 -3.60 -3.60
CA PHE A 55 -4.39 -4.73 -2.67
C PHE A 55 -4.04 -6.03 -3.36
N LYS A 56 -4.73 -6.35 -4.46
CA LYS A 56 -4.51 -7.60 -5.18
C LYS A 56 -3.07 -7.70 -5.69
N LYS A 57 -2.59 -6.66 -6.37
CA LYS A 57 -1.23 -6.63 -6.93
C LYS A 57 -0.17 -6.63 -5.83
N TYR A 58 -0.43 -5.90 -4.76
CA TYR A 58 0.46 -5.83 -3.62
C TYR A 58 0.57 -7.19 -2.90
N GLU A 59 -0.55 -7.88 -2.68
CA GLU A 59 -0.58 -9.22 -2.09
C GLU A 59 0.16 -10.23 -2.96
N GLU A 60 -0.04 -10.18 -4.29
CA GLU A 60 0.72 -10.97 -5.26
C GLU A 60 2.23 -10.72 -5.15
N ALA A 61 2.65 -9.45 -5.05
CA ALA A 61 4.06 -9.10 -4.90
C ALA A 61 4.64 -9.52 -3.54
N ALA A 62 3.90 -9.36 -2.45
CA ALA A 62 4.33 -9.71 -1.10
C ALA A 62 4.46 -11.24 -0.93
N VAL A 63 3.50 -12.00 -1.45
CA VAL A 63 3.57 -13.48 -1.49
C VAL A 63 4.77 -13.94 -2.32
N ALA A 64 5.01 -13.30 -3.48
CA ALA A 64 6.18 -13.61 -4.30
C ALA A 64 7.49 -13.37 -3.53
N VAL A 65 7.64 -12.21 -2.85
CA VAL A 65 8.83 -11.91 -2.03
C VAL A 65 9.02 -12.92 -0.90
N GLY A 66 7.95 -13.25 -0.19
CA GLY A 66 8.01 -14.21 0.92
C GLY A 66 8.43 -15.60 0.47
N ASN A 67 7.80 -16.10 -0.60
CA ASN A 67 8.14 -17.38 -1.20
C ASN A 67 9.58 -17.39 -1.75
N ASP A 68 9.99 -16.34 -2.47
CA ASP A 68 11.34 -16.21 -3.01
C ASP A 68 12.40 -16.19 -1.90
N TYR A 69 12.12 -15.53 -0.77
CA TYR A 69 13.03 -15.51 0.38
C TYR A 69 13.12 -16.88 1.07
N GLU A 70 12.00 -17.53 1.32
CA GLU A 70 11.99 -18.84 1.97
C GLU A 70 12.65 -19.90 1.07
N GLU A 71 12.31 -19.94 -0.22
CA GLU A 71 12.93 -20.81 -1.21
C GLU A 71 14.44 -20.54 -1.31
N PHE A 72 14.85 -19.27 -1.40
CA PHE A 72 16.26 -18.92 -1.48
C PHE A 72 17.03 -19.35 -0.22
N SER A 73 16.56 -18.99 0.98
CA SER A 73 17.28 -19.25 2.24
C SER A 73 17.26 -20.73 2.64
N GLN A 74 16.14 -21.43 2.45
CA GLN A 74 15.97 -22.82 2.90
C GLN A 74 16.46 -23.84 1.89
N VAL A 75 16.39 -23.54 0.59
CA VAL A 75 16.64 -24.50 -0.50
C VAL A 75 17.85 -24.08 -1.31
N THR A 76 17.77 -22.97 -2.04
CA THR A 76 18.80 -22.57 -3.02
C THR A 76 20.15 -22.34 -2.35
N LEU A 77 20.18 -21.55 -1.28
CA LEU A 77 21.40 -21.22 -0.56
C LEU A 77 22.05 -22.46 0.06
N LYS A 78 21.26 -23.38 0.63
CA LYS A 78 21.76 -24.65 1.18
C LYS A 78 22.32 -25.56 0.09
N GLN A 79 21.64 -25.64 -1.06
CA GLN A 79 22.10 -26.44 -2.20
C GLN A 79 23.39 -25.89 -2.80
N GLU A 80 23.48 -24.59 -3.03
CA GLU A 80 24.68 -23.96 -3.56
C GLU A 80 25.85 -24.08 -2.58
N PHE A 81 25.58 -23.96 -1.27
CA PHE A 81 26.60 -24.19 -0.25
C PHE A 81 27.09 -25.66 -0.22
N TYR A 82 26.17 -26.62 -0.38
CA TYR A 82 26.54 -28.04 -0.46
C TYR A 82 27.42 -28.35 -1.69
N LYS A 83 27.10 -27.75 -2.85
CA LYS A 83 27.93 -27.87 -4.07
C LYS A 83 29.33 -27.29 -3.84
N LEU A 84 29.40 -26.13 -3.19
CA LEU A 84 30.67 -25.48 -2.84
C LEU A 84 31.56 -26.38 -1.98
N LEU A 85 30.97 -27.00 -0.94
CA LEU A 85 31.66 -27.95 -0.06
C LEU A 85 32.12 -29.22 -0.80
N GLN A 86 31.26 -29.81 -1.64
CA GLN A 86 31.61 -30.99 -2.44
C GLN A 86 32.77 -30.73 -3.42
N ALA A 87 32.80 -29.54 -4.00
CA ALA A 87 33.84 -29.12 -4.93
C ALA A 87 35.16 -28.72 -4.24
N GLY A 88 35.23 -28.82 -2.90
CA GLY A 88 36.43 -28.45 -2.14
C GLY A 88 36.77 -26.98 -2.26
N ASN A 89 35.77 -26.09 -2.37
CA ASN A 89 35.94 -24.66 -2.61
C ASN A 89 36.76 -24.34 -3.89
N SER A 90 36.56 -25.11 -4.97
CA SER A 90 37.20 -24.77 -6.25
C SER A 90 36.82 -23.35 -6.69
N PRO A 91 37.70 -22.63 -7.41
CA PRO A 91 37.42 -21.29 -7.90
C PRO A 91 36.09 -21.20 -8.67
N GLU A 92 35.77 -22.21 -9.47
CA GLU A 92 34.54 -22.31 -10.25
C GLU A 92 33.30 -22.44 -9.35
N ALA A 93 33.39 -23.25 -8.29
CA ALA A 93 32.30 -23.43 -7.34
C ALA A 93 32.05 -22.18 -6.49
N VAL A 94 33.12 -21.44 -6.15
CA VAL A 94 33.02 -20.13 -5.47
C VAL A 94 32.31 -19.11 -6.36
N VAL A 95 32.67 -19.03 -7.65
CA VAL A 95 32.02 -18.11 -8.60
C VAL A 95 30.55 -18.47 -8.81
N ALA A 96 30.23 -19.76 -8.93
CA ALA A 96 28.85 -20.21 -9.07
C ALA A 96 27.99 -19.85 -7.84
N PHE A 97 28.53 -20.09 -6.64
CA PHE A 97 27.88 -19.70 -5.39
C PHE A 97 27.66 -18.18 -5.33
N GLN A 98 28.69 -17.37 -5.63
CA GLN A 98 28.59 -15.92 -5.65
C GLN A 98 27.56 -15.40 -6.66
N SER A 99 27.46 -16.03 -7.83
CA SER A 99 26.47 -15.66 -8.85
C SER A 99 25.04 -15.94 -8.37
N ALA A 100 24.79 -17.14 -7.83
CA ALA A 100 23.46 -17.52 -7.33
C ALA A 100 23.01 -16.64 -6.15
N VAL A 101 23.95 -16.30 -5.27
CA VAL A 101 23.71 -15.42 -4.13
C VAL A 101 23.50 -13.96 -4.56
N GLY A 102 24.24 -13.51 -5.58
CA GLY A 102 24.12 -12.16 -6.14
C GLY A 102 22.83 -11.89 -6.93
N GLU A 103 22.14 -12.91 -7.43
CA GLU A 103 20.85 -12.75 -8.12
C GLU A 103 19.69 -12.46 -7.16
N PHE A 104 19.80 -12.87 -5.89
CA PHE A 104 18.69 -12.76 -4.94
C PHE A 104 18.25 -11.31 -4.64
N PRO A 105 19.15 -10.34 -4.39
CA PRO A 105 18.78 -8.94 -4.21
C PRO A 105 18.04 -8.38 -5.42
N HIS A 106 18.39 -8.80 -6.64
CA HIS A 106 17.69 -8.36 -7.85
C HIS A 106 16.24 -8.83 -7.90
N LYS A 107 15.97 -10.09 -7.51
CA LYS A 107 14.59 -10.61 -7.42
C LYS A 107 13.76 -9.86 -6.40
N ILE A 108 14.33 -9.62 -5.21
CA ILE A 108 13.70 -8.84 -4.14
C ILE A 108 13.45 -7.39 -4.59
N GLN A 109 14.41 -6.78 -5.29
CA GLN A 109 14.29 -5.42 -5.83
C GLN A 109 13.18 -5.31 -6.88
N ASP A 110 13.09 -6.26 -7.81
CA ASP A 110 12.07 -6.26 -8.84
C ASP A 110 10.66 -6.43 -8.26
N ALA A 111 10.51 -7.24 -7.22
CA ALA A 111 9.23 -7.42 -6.55
C ALA A 111 8.83 -6.19 -5.73
N HIS A 112 9.77 -5.56 -5.02
CA HIS A 112 9.52 -4.30 -4.32
C HIS A 112 9.21 -3.14 -5.28
N ARG A 113 9.88 -3.07 -6.44
CA ARG A 113 9.57 -2.06 -7.46
C ARG A 113 8.13 -2.20 -7.94
N ARG A 114 7.70 -3.43 -8.26
CA ARG A 114 6.30 -3.71 -8.65
C ARG A 114 5.29 -3.30 -7.58
N ALA A 115 5.61 -3.51 -6.30
CA ALA A 115 4.75 -3.08 -5.20
C ALA A 115 4.69 -1.54 -5.03
N THR A 116 5.77 -0.83 -5.40
CA THR A 116 5.93 0.63 -5.20
C THR A 116 5.43 1.46 -6.39
N GLU A 117 5.43 0.92 -7.61
CA GLU A 117 4.92 1.67 -8.78
C GLU A 117 3.41 1.99 -8.65
N GLU A 118 2.67 1.17 -7.91
CA GLU A 118 1.21 1.27 -7.77
C GLU A 118 0.75 2.15 -6.58
N THR A 119 1.64 2.50 -5.63
CA THR A 119 1.28 3.38 -4.49
C THR A 119 1.01 4.82 -4.93
N THR A 120 1.52 5.27 -6.08
CA THR A 120 1.35 6.67 -6.54
C THR A 120 -0.12 7.09 -6.65
N VAL A 121 -0.99 6.20 -7.16
CA VAL A 121 -2.42 6.51 -7.31
C VAL A 121 -3.13 6.50 -5.95
N VAL A 122 -2.74 5.57 -5.06
CA VAL A 122 -3.24 5.51 -3.67
C VAL A 122 -2.85 6.77 -2.90
N LYS A 123 -1.63 7.27 -3.08
CA LYS A 123 -1.13 8.51 -2.46
C LYS A 123 -1.89 9.76 -2.87
N ILE A 124 -2.41 9.79 -4.11
CA ILE A 124 -3.18 10.93 -4.64
C ILE A 124 -4.63 10.89 -4.12
N LEU A 125 -5.23 9.70 -4.05
CA LEU A 125 -6.66 9.54 -3.73
C LEU A 125 -6.95 9.31 -2.26
N GLY A 126 -5.98 8.78 -1.51
CA GLY A 126 -6.07 8.46 -0.08
C GLY A 126 -6.15 9.67 0.84
N SER A 127 -6.56 9.43 2.09
CA SER A 127 -6.41 10.44 3.15
C SER A 127 -4.93 10.71 3.46
N THR A 128 -4.66 11.82 4.16
CA THR A 128 -3.34 12.15 4.69
C THR A 128 -2.76 11.03 5.57
N GLU A 129 -3.62 10.33 6.32
CA GLU A 129 -3.19 9.21 7.16
C GLU A 129 -2.78 8.00 6.31
N LEU A 130 -3.56 7.68 5.27
CA LEU A 130 -3.22 6.61 4.33
C LEU A 130 -1.91 6.93 3.59
N LEU A 131 -1.72 8.19 3.18
CA LEU A 131 -0.46 8.66 2.61
C LEU A 131 0.72 8.40 3.55
N LYS A 132 0.61 8.80 4.82
CA LYS A 132 1.66 8.60 5.82
C LYS A 132 2.00 7.12 6.00
N LEU A 133 0.98 6.27 6.18
CA LEU A 133 1.19 4.82 6.34
C LEU A 133 1.86 4.20 5.11
N THR A 134 1.46 4.60 3.90
CA THR A 134 2.11 4.12 2.66
C THR A 134 3.56 4.58 2.52
N GLN A 135 3.90 5.78 3.00
CA GLN A 135 5.28 6.27 3.01
C GLN A 135 6.16 5.52 4.01
N GLU A 136 5.69 5.30 5.24
CA GLU A 136 6.38 4.49 6.24
C GLU A 136 6.64 3.07 5.71
N PHE A 137 5.69 2.54 4.94
CA PHE A 137 5.79 1.22 4.36
C PHE A 137 6.83 1.13 3.23
N GLU A 138 6.90 2.14 2.37
CA GLU A 138 7.95 2.23 1.35
C GLU A 138 9.34 2.39 1.95
N GLU A 139 9.48 3.22 2.99
CA GLU A 139 10.75 3.42 3.68
C GLU A 139 11.24 2.12 4.31
N LEU A 140 10.35 1.37 4.95
CA LEU A 140 10.67 0.07 5.53
C LEU A 140 11.11 -0.96 4.48
N ASN A 141 10.43 -1.02 3.33
CA ASN A 141 10.87 -1.88 2.23
C ASN A 141 12.24 -1.47 1.69
N HIS A 142 12.49 -0.16 1.58
CA HIS A 142 13.80 0.32 1.15
C HIS A 142 14.90 -0.10 2.14
N GLU A 143 14.62 -0.06 3.44
CA GLU A 143 15.55 -0.54 4.46
C GLU A 143 15.81 -2.04 4.37
N ILE A 144 14.76 -2.85 4.18
CA ILE A 144 14.88 -4.31 3.96
C ILE A 144 15.78 -4.59 2.75
N LEU A 145 15.60 -3.84 1.67
CA LEU A 145 16.42 -3.97 0.46
C LEU A 145 17.88 -3.52 0.65
N LYS A 146 18.13 -2.48 1.45
CA LYS A 146 19.51 -2.13 1.83
C LYS A 146 20.14 -3.21 2.69
N MET A 147 19.35 -3.86 3.53
CA MET A 147 19.81 -4.92 4.42
C MET A 147 20.07 -6.23 3.70
N SER A 148 19.36 -6.55 2.61
CA SER A 148 19.68 -7.75 1.81
C SER A 148 21.11 -7.71 1.30
N SER A 149 21.60 -6.56 0.84
CA SER A 149 23.00 -6.42 0.41
C SER A 149 24.00 -6.58 1.57
N LYS A 150 23.65 -6.11 2.78
CA LYS A 150 24.48 -6.30 3.98
C LYS A 150 24.52 -7.76 4.43
N TRP A 151 23.38 -8.45 4.39
CA TRP A 151 23.27 -9.86 4.73
C TRP A 151 24.13 -10.72 3.81
N LEU A 152 24.16 -10.40 2.51
CA LEU A 152 25.04 -11.08 1.57
C LEU A 152 26.53 -10.85 1.84
N ALA A 153 26.91 -9.64 2.25
CA ALA A 153 28.29 -9.35 2.65
C ALA A 153 28.69 -10.16 3.89
N GLU A 154 27.80 -10.25 4.89
CA GLU A 154 27.99 -11.11 6.08
C GLU A 154 28.15 -12.59 5.71
N LEU A 155 27.33 -13.09 4.78
CA LEU A 155 27.43 -14.46 4.28
C LEU A 155 28.75 -14.73 3.54
N GLN A 156 29.28 -13.74 2.80
CA GLN A 156 30.59 -13.86 2.16
C GLN A 156 31.73 -13.90 3.19
N GLU A 157 31.67 -13.08 4.23
CA GLU A 157 32.70 -13.08 5.29
C GLU A 157 32.68 -14.37 6.13
N THR A 158 31.50 -14.98 6.27
CA THR A 158 31.29 -16.22 7.02
C THR A 158 31.28 -17.48 6.15
N LEU A 159 31.73 -17.43 4.89
CA LEU A 159 31.78 -18.58 3.96
C LEU A 159 32.40 -19.85 4.57
N SER A 160 33.35 -19.71 5.51
CA SER A 160 33.98 -20.81 6.24
C SER A 160 33.05 -21.53 7.22
N ASN A 161 32.04 -20.83 7.75
CA ASN A 161 31.00 -21.33 8.65
C ASN A 161 29.77 -20.39 8.60
N PRO A 162 28.87 -20.56 7.62
CA PRO A 162 27.80 -19.59 7.36
C PRO A 162 26.80 -19.54 8.51
N ASP A 163 26.63 -18.37 9.09
CA ASP A 163 25.55 -18.12 10.04
C ASP A 163 24.32 -17.59 9.30
N MET A 164 23.40 -18.50 8.98
CA MET A 164 22.13 -18.17 8.34
C MET A 164 21.19 -17.37 9.27
N GLU A 165 21.46 -17.33 10.58
CA GLU A 165 20.69 -16.62 11.60
C GLU A 165 21.47 -15.47 12.23
N GLY A 166 22.42 -14.92 11.46
CA GLY A 166 23.24 -13.78 11.84
C GLY A 166 22.41 -12.54 12.22
N PRO A 167 23.04 -11.53 12.82
CA PRO A 167 22.35 -10.35 13.33
C PRO A 167 21.57 -9.60 12.23
N VAL A 168 22.10 -9.53 11.00
CA VAL A 168 21.37 -8.90 9.88
C VAL A 168 20.14 -9.73 9.46
N ALA A 169 20.22 -11.06 9.47
CA ALA A 169 19.09 -11.93 9.16
C ALA A 169 17.94 -11.77 10.17
N LYS A 170 18.28 -11.69 11.46
CA LYS A 170 17.31 -11.45 12.55
C LYS A 170 16.67 -10.06 12.44
N GLU A 171 17.45 -9.05 12.07
CA GLU A 171 16.91 -7.71 11.86
C GLU A 171 16.01 -7.63 10.61
N MET A 172 16.37 -8.32 9.53
CA MET A 172 15.52 -8.45 8.33
C MET A 172 14.18 -9.11 8.67
N GLN A 173 14.19 -10.20 9.45
CA GLN A 173 12.95 -10.84 9.92
C GLN A 173 12.11 -9.90 10.78
N ARG A 174 12.73 -9.12 11.67
CA ARG A 174 12.02 -8.13 12.48
C ARG A 174 11.33 -7.09 11.60
N LYS A 175 12.05 -6.48 10.65
CA LYS A 175 11.49 -5.50 9.71
C LYS A 175 10.42 -6.11 8.80
N GLY A 176 10.55 -7.38 8.41
CA GLY A 176 9.50 -8.10 7.69
C GLY A 176 8.20 -8.21 8.49
N ARG A 177 8.28 -8.43 9.81
CA ARG A 177 7.10 -8.40 10.70
C ARG A 177 6.52 -6.99 10.83
N ASP A 178 7.36 -5.98 11.02
CA ASP A 178 6.92 -4.58 11.06
C ASP A 178 6.16 -4.20 9.77
N ALA A 179 6.63 -4.70 8.61
CA ALA A 179 6.01 -4.46 7.30
C ALA A 179 4.63 -5.11 7.21
N ALA A 180 4.48 -6.32 7.78
CA ALA A 180 3.20 -7.00 7.87
C ALA A 180 2.21 -6.26 8.78
N GLU A 181 2.66 -5.73 9.93
CA GLU A 181 1.80 -4.92 10.81
C GLU A 181 1.37 -3.61 10.16
N LEU A 182 2.29 -2.94 9.47
CA LEU A 182 2.00 -1.68 8.79
C LEU A 182 1.00 -1.88 7.63
N LYS A 183 1.11 -3.02 6.93
CA LYS A 183 0.10 -3.46 5.95
C LYS A 183 -1.29 -3.57 6.58
N GLU A 184 -1.43 -4.20 7.75
CA GLU A 184 -2.72 -4.29 8.43
C GLU A 184 -3.29 -2.91 8.80
N LYS A 185 -2.45 -1.95 9.19
CA LYS A 185 -2.87 -0.56 9.43
C LYS A 185 -3.34 0.14 8.15
N ILE A 186 -2.64 -0.05 7.05
CA ILE A 186 -3.01 0.45 5.71
C ILE A 186 -4.39 -0.11 5.29
N ILE A 187 -4.61 -1.41 5.49
CA ILE A 187 -5.91 -2.08 5.26
C ILE A 187 -7.00 -1.47 6.13
N ALA A 188 -6.77 -1.33 7.42
CA ALA A 188 -7.74 -0.78 8.35
C ALA A 188 -8.13 0.65 7.97
N GLN A 189 -7.15 1.49 7.58
CA GLN A 189 -7.39 2.86 7.16
C GLN A 189 -8.21 2.92 5.86
N MET A 190 -7.88 2.10 4.85
CA MET A 190 -8.67 2.03 3.61
C MET A 190 -10.12 1.56 3.88
N ARG A 191 -10.31 0.59 4.77
CA ARG A 191 -11.65 0.13 5.18
C ARG A 191 -12.44 1.24 5.86
N ALA A 192 -11.80 2.02 6.72
CA ALA A 192 -12.41 3.18 7.36
C ALA A 192 -12.81 4.25 6.34
N GLU A 193 -11.96 4.55 5.36
CA GLU A 193 -12.26 5.50 4.27
C GLU A 193 -13.41 5.03 3.37
N LEU A 194 -13.54 3.72 3.17
CA LEU A 194 -14.64 3.11 2.43
C LEU A 194 -15.91 2.91 3.27
N GLY A 195 -15.90 3.27 4.57
CA GLY A 195 -17.02 3.01 5.48
C GLY A 195 -17.35 1.53 5.65
N VAL A 196 -16.41 0.63 5.36
CA VAL A 196 -16.57 -0.82 5.47
C VAL A 196 -16.10 -1.27 6.84
N GLY A 197 -17.03 -1.70 7.71
CA GLY A 197 -16.72 -2.13 9.08
C GLY A 197 -17.23 -1.18 10.19
N LYS A 198 -18.20 -0.32 9.88
CA LYS A 198 -19.15 0.21 10.86
C LYS A 198 -20.40 -0.65 10.88
#